data_AF-A0A3B9SWW6-F1
#
_entry.id   AF-A0A3B9SWW6-F1
#
_cell.length_a   1.000
_cell.length_b   1.000
_cell.length_c   1.000
_cell.angle_alpha   90.00
_cell.angle_beta   90.00
_cell.angle_gamma   90.00
#
_symmetry.space_group_name_H-M   'P 1'
#
loop_
_entity.id
_entity.type
_entity.pdbx_description
1 polymer ?
#
loop_
_entity_poly.entity_id
_entity_poly.type
_entity_poly.pdbx_seq_one_letter_code
_entity_poly.pdbx_strand_id
1 'polypeptide(L)'
;MKSYIDNDLACGLYRLAEQRMQAAQRQMPCTEAVFTVMTNAMPDAVSYRDIEHLENEDFLEASYLLLLGRPLDLQAKEVWQESLVLPKTAFHTAVLKTILQSSEYQTQRMPLTDCPLQLVDEEQPNVLIQTQVLPERLVRIYQAMPRFMQKLAKKIAGKE
;
A
#
# COMPACT_ATOMS: atom_id res chain seq x y z
N MET A 1 14.15 -15.69 -18.92
CA MET A 1 15.58 -15.51 -18.56
C MET A 1 15.62 -15.41 -17.04
N LYS A 2 15.90 -16.50 -16.32
CA LYS A 2 15.89 -16.49 -14.84
C LYS A 2 17.23 -15.92 -14.37
N SER A 3 17.22 -14.66 -13.95
CA SER A 3 18.33 -14.05 -13.23
C SER A 3 18.37 -14.64 -11.82
N TYR A 4 18.99 -15.81 -11.67
CA TYR A 4 19.38 -16.33 -10.36
C TYR A 4 20.59 -15.53 -9.90
N ILE A 5 20.36 -14.37 -9.29
CA ILE A 5 21.31 -13.96 -8.26
C ILE A 5 21.06 -14.97 -7.14
N ASP A 6 22.07 -15.77 -6.85
CA ASP A 6 22.04 -16.68 -5.71
C ASP A 6 21.61 -15.88 -4.47
N ASN A 7 20.52 -16.27 -3.81
CA ASN A 7 19.96 -15.47 -2.72
C ASN A 7 21.00 -15.22 -1.63
N ASP A 8 21.87 -16.20 -1.39
CA ASP A 8 22.98 -16.09 -0.46
C ASP A 8 23.99 -15.01 -0.89
N LEU A 9 24.22 -14.86 -2.19
CA LEU A 9 25.08 -13.80 -2.74
C LEU A 9 24.40 -12.44 -2.63
N ALA A 10 23.09 -12.35 -2.91
CA ALA A 10 22.34 -11.10 -2.77
C ALA A 10 22.36 -10.60 -1.32
N CYS A 11 22.06 -11.48 -0.35
CA CYS A 11 22.14 -11.15 1.07
C CYS A 11 23.56 -10.81 1.52
N GLY A 12 24.57 -11.53 1.00
CA GLY A 12 25.98 -11.23 1.26
C GLY A 12 26.39 -9.83 0.79
N LEU A 13 25.94 -9.43 -0.42
CA LEU A 13 26.16 -8.09 -0.96
C LEU A 13 25.43 -7.02 -0.16
N TYR A 14 24.19 -7.29 0.27
CA TYR A 14 23.42 -6.39 1.12
C TYR A 14 24.14 -6.11 2.43
N ARG A 15 24.59 -7.14 3.16
CA ARG A 15 25.34 -6.97 4.43
C ARG A 15 26.64 -6.20 4.24
N LEU A 16 27.35 -6.45 3.15
CA LEU A 16 28.57 -5.70 2.83
C LEU A 16 28.25 -4.21 2.57
N ALA A 17 27.19 -3.93 1.81
CA ALA A 17 26.74 -2.56 1.55
C ALA A 17 26.31 -1.85 2.84
N GLU A 18 25.56 -2.54 3.69
CA GLU A 18 25.12 -2.04 5.00
C GLU A 18 26.32 -1.66 5.88
N GLN A 19 27.34 -2.52 6.00
CA GLN A 19 28.55 -2.22 6.76
C GLN A 19 29.27 -0.97 6.25
N ARG A 20 29.34 -0.80 4.93
CA ARG A 20 29.97 0.39 4.31
C ARG A 20 29.16 1.65 4.53
N MET A 21 27.83 1.55 4.46
CA MET A 21 26.92 2.66 4.73
C MET A 21 27.00 3.09 6.20
N GLN A 22 27.00 2.13 7.13
CA GLN A 22 27.19 2.41 8.57
C GLN A 22 28.53 3.08 8.86
N ALA A 23 29.62 2.62 8.23
CA ALA A 23 30.94 3.26 8.34
C ALA A 23 30.94 4.71 7.82
N ALA A 24 30.05 5.03 6.86
CA ALA A 24 29.84 6.37 6.33
C ALA A 24 28.74 7.17 7.07
N GLN A 25 28.23 6.66 8.20
CA GLN A 25 27.11 7.25 8.96
C GLN A 25 25.82 7.43 8.15
N ARG A 26 25.59 6.54 7.18
CA ARG A 26 24.37 6.48 6.36
C ARG A 26 23.57 5.22 6.71
N GLN A 27 22.26 5.29 6.47
CA GLN A 27 21.34 4.17 6.66
C GLN A 27 20.97 3.54 5.32
N MET A 28 20.70 2.23 5.33
CA MET A 28 20.15 1.54 4.18
C MET A 28 18.70 1.98 3.93
N PRO A 29 18.23 1.94 2.68
CA PRO A 29 16.88 2.38 2.32
C PRO A 29 15.77 1.41 2.71
N CYS A 30 16.09 0.17 3.07
CA CYS A 30 15.17 -0.86 3.53
C CYS A 30 15.93 -1.85 4.44
N THR A 31 15.24 -2.84 5.02
CA THR A 31 15.87 -3.91 5.82
C THR A 31 16.35 -5.09 4.96
N GLU A 32 17.21 -5.96 5.52
CA GLU A 32 17.68 -7.18 4.84
C GLU A 32 16.51 -8.10 4.46
N ALA A 33 15.50 -8.19 5.31
CA ALA A 33 14.30 -9.00 5.07
C ALA A 33 13.53 -8.48 3.85
N VAL A 34 13.27 -7.17 3.81
CA VAL A 34 12.59 -6.52 2.67
C VAL A 34 13.40 -6.67 1.39
N PHE A 35 14.73 -6.47 1.46
CA PHE A 35 15.61 -6.66 0.30
C PHE A 35 15.55 -8.08 -0.25
N THR A 36 15.56 -9.08 0.63
CA THR A 36 15.50 -10.50 0.22
C THR A 36 14.18 -10.82 -0.49
N VAL A 37 13.06 -10.27 -0.02
CA VAL A 37 11.78 -10.42 -0.72
C VAL A 37 11.84 -9.74 -2.07
N MET A 38 12.37 -8.51 -2.15
CA MET A 38 12.46 -7.77 -3.41
C MET A 38 13.30 -8.49 -4.47
N THR A 39 14.38 -9.16 -4.08
CA THR A 39 15.22 -9.94 -5.01
C THR A 39 14.53 -11.21 -5.50
N ASN A 40 13.61 -11.75 -4.72
CA ASN A 40 12.85 -12.96 -5.05
C ASN A 40 11.53 -12.68 -5.78
N ALA A 41 10.98 -11.48 -5.62
CA ALA A 41 9.73 -11.07 -6.23
C ALA A 41 9.82 -11.10 -7.76
N MET A 42 8.73 -11.52 -8.40
CA MET A 42 8.63 -11.45 -9.86
C MET A 42 8.53 -9.97 -10.29
N PRO A 43 9.16 -9.58 -11.42
CA PRO A 43 9.13 -8.19 -11.88
C PRO A 43 7.72 -7.69 -12.25
N ASP A 44 6.82 -8.61 -12.60
CA ASP A 44 5.50 -8.29 -13.15
C ASP A 44 4.35 -8.61 -12.17
N ALA A 45 4.64 -9.22 -11.01
CA ALA A 45 3.62 -9.60 -10.03
C ALA A 45 4.21 -9.78 -8.63
N VAL A 46 3.42 -9.46 -7.61
CA VAL A 46 3.77 -9.65 -6.20
C VAL A 46 2.93 -10.81 -5.67
N SER A 47 3.59 -11.81 -5.06
CA SER A 47 2.90 -12.89 -4.35
C SER A 47 2.80 -12.53 -2.87
N TYR A 48 1.60 -12.62 -2.30
CA TYR A 48 1.40 -12.37 -0.87
C TYR A 48 2.19 -13.33 0.00
N ARG A 49 2.36 -14.59 -0.42
CA ARG A 49 3.14 -15.60 0.30
C ARG A 49 4.60 -15.20 0.49
N ASP A 50 5.11 -14.37 -0.42
CA ASP A 50 6.50 -13.89 -0.37
C ASP A 50 6.69 -12.84 0.72
N ILE A 51 5.62 -12.17 1.16
CA ILE A 51 5.66 -11.11 2.19
C ILE A 51 4.93 -11.47 3.49
N GLU A 52 4.08 -12.50 3.51
CA GLU A 52 3.19 -12.78 4.65
C GLU A 52 3.90 -13.07 5.98
N HIS A 53 5.15 -13.56 5.90
CA HIS A 53 5.95 -13.95 7.06
C HIS A 53 6.67 -12.76 7.72
N LEU A 54 6.73 -11.61 7.05
CA LEU A 54 7.38 -10.40 7.56
C LEU A 54 6.71 -9.89 8.85
N GLU A 55 7.46 -9.15 9.65
CA GLU A 55 6.89 -8.36 10.76
C GLU A 55 6.16 -7.12 10.21
N ASN A 56 5.27 -6.53 11.00
CA ASN A 56 4.42 -5.43 10.54
C ASN A 56 5.18 -4.27 9.90
N GLU A 57 6.32 -3.86 10.48
CA GLU A 57 7.13 -2.78 9.92
C GLU A 57 7.74 -3.15 8.55
N ASP A 58 8.35 -4.33 8.46
CA ASP A 58 8.94 -4.85 7.21
C ASP A 58 7.87 -5.10 6.15
N PHE A 59 6.69 -5.60 6.56
CA PHE A 59 5.56 -5.83 5.66
C PHE A 59 5.06 -4.52 5.06
N LEU A 60 4.94 -3.46 5.87
CA LEU A 60 4.54 -2.14 5.41
C LEU A 60 5.55 -1.60 4.39
N GLU A 61 6.84 -1.65 4.72
CA GLU A 61 7.90 -1.18 3.83
C GLU A 61 7.95 -1.98 2.52
N ALA A 62 7.91 -3.31 2.58
CA ALA A 62 7.87 -4.19 1.42
C ALA A 62 6.64 -3.91 0.54
N SER A 63 5.47 -3.70 1.15
CA SER A 63 4.23 -3.43 0.40
C SER A 63 4.32 -2.12 -0.39
N TYR A 64 4.89 -1.07 0.19
CA TYR A 64 5.09 0.20 -0.52
C TYR A 64 6.10 0.06 -1.66
N LEU A 65 7.22 -0.62 -1.42
CA LEU A 65 8.25 -0.82 -2.44
C LEU A 65 7.75 -1.68 -3.61
N LEU A 66 7.07 -2.79 -3.31
CA LEU A 66 6.66 -3.77 -4.31
C LEU A 66 5.39 -3.35 -5.06
N LEU A 67 4.37 -2.84 -4.36
CA LEU A 67 3.08 -2.51 -4.97
C LEU A 67 3.02 -1.09 -5.51
N LEU A 68 3.72 -0.15 -4.86
CA LEU A 68 3.73 1.28 -5.22
C LEU A 68 5.07 1.75 -5.80
N GLY A 69 6.07 0.87 -5.94
CA GLY A 69 7.33 1.18 -6.61
C GLY A 69 8.15 2.29 -5.95
N ARG A 70 7.87 2.63 -4.69
CA ARG A 70 8.51 3.75 -3.98
C ARG A 70 8.78 3.41 -2.52
N PRO A 71 9.77 4.07 -1.87
CA PRO A 71 10.00 3.90 -0.46
C PRO A 71 8.84 4.42 0.39
N LEU A 72 8.66 3.84 1.57
CA LEU A 72 7.75 4.33 2.59
C LEU A 72 8.20 5.73 3.03
N ASP A 73 7.34 6.73 2.86
CA ASP A 73 7.63 8.09 3.30
C ASP A 73 7.33 8.28 4.81
N LEU A 74 7.87 9.35 5.38
CA LEU A 74 7.71 9.65 6.81
C LEU A 74 6.23 9.86 7.18
N GLN A 75 5.46 10.50 6.31
CA GLN A 75 4.06 10.79 6.57
C GLN A 75 3.21 9.51 6.65
N ALA A 76 3.42 8.57 5.73
CA ALA A 76 2.78 7.27 5.75
C ALA A 76 3.22 6.47 6.99
N LYS A 77 4.52 6.53 7.34
CA LYS A 77 5.03 5.86 8.54
C LYS A 77 4.36 6.38 9.82
N GLU A 78 4.18 7.69 9.95
CA GLU A 78 3.46 8.31 11.08
C GLU A 78 2.00 7.85 11.14
N VAL A 79 1.30 7.77 10.00
CA VAL A 79 -0.09 7.30 9.94
C VAL A 79 -0.23 5.85 10.42
N TRP A 80 0.72 4.99 10.09
CA TRP A 80 0.67 3.57 10.46
C TRP A 80 1.24 3.26 11.85
N GLN A 81 1.94 4.21 12.48
CA GLN A 81 2.71 3.97 13.71
C GLN A 81 1.88 3.37 14.84
N GLU A 82 0.67 3.87 15.07
CA GLU A 82 -0.22 3.37 16.12
C GLU A 82 -0.80 1.98 15.78
N SER A 83 -0.88 1.65 14.49
CA SER A 83 -1.42 0.38 14.00
C SER A 83 -0.39 -0.75 13.99
N LEU A 84 0.90 -0.46 14.16
CA LEU A 84 1.97 -1.47 14.17
C LEU A 84 1.82 -2.50 15.30
N VAL A 85 1.08 -2.17 16.36
CA VAL A 85 0.82 -3.06 17.51
C VAL A 85 -0.28 -4.10 17.20
N LEU A 86 -1.02 -3.93 16.10
CA LEU A 86 -2.09 -4.85 15.73
C LEU A 86 -1.54 -6.25 15.40
N PRO A 87 -2.36 -7.31 15.57
CA PRO A 87 -1.99 -8.65 15.11
C PRO A 87 -1.66 -8.65 13.61
N LYS A 88 -0.62 -9.40 13.20
CA LYS A 88 -0.11 -9.44 11.81
C LYS A 88 -1.21 -9.54 10.77
N THR A 89 -2.14 -10.49 10.90
CA THR A 89 -3.23 -10.68 9.94
C THR A 89 -4.10 -9.43 9.78
N ALA A 90 -4.44 -8.76 10.90
CA ALA A 90 -5.26 -7.56 10.88
C ALA A 90 -4.49 -6.38 10.27
N PHE A 91 -3.23 -6.21 10.65
CA PHE A 91 -2.36 -5.17 10.11
C PHE A 91 -2.13 -5.36 8.60
N HIS A 92 -1.71 -6.56 8.17
CA HIS A 92 -1.47 -6.88 6.76
C HIS A 92 -2.72 -6.63 5.91
N THR A 93 -3.89 -7.02 6.41
CA THR A 93 -5.17 -6.78 5.74
C THR A 93 -5.45 -5.30 5.58
N ALA A 94 -5.28 -4.51 6.65
CA ALA A 94 -5.49 -3.07 6.61
C ALA A 94 -4.56 -2.39 5.60
N VAL A 95 -3.26 -2.70 5.65
CA VAL A 95 -2.25 -2.14 4.73
C VAL A 95 -2.61 -2.46 3.27
N LEU A 96 -2.88 -3.73 2.95
CA LEU A 96 -3.22 -4.12 1.59
C LEU A 96 -4.51 -3.45 1.11
N LYS A 97 -5.56 -3.40 1.95
CA LYS A 97 -6.80 -2.69 1.57
C LYS A 97 -6.54 -1.23 1.25
N THR A 98 -5.79 -0.52 2.10
CA THR A 98 -5.45 0.89 1.88
C THR A 98 -4.65 1.10 0.60
N ILE A 99 -3.63 0.28 0.37
CA ILE A 99 -2.79 0.37 -0.84
C ILE A 99 -3.62 0.09 -2.09
N LEU A 100 -4.37 -1.01 -2.12
CA LEU A 100 -5.14 -1.44 -3.28
C LEU A 100 -6.28 -0.46 -3.65
N GLN A 101 -6.80 0.26 -2.66
CA GLN A 101 -7.81 1.32 -2.87
C GLN A 101 -7.21 2.67 -3.22
N SER A 102 -5.90 2.86 -3.08
CA SER A 102 -5.24 4.13 -3.38
C SER A 102 -5.24 4.44 -4.89
N SER A 103 -5.31 5.72 -5.23
CA SER A 103 -5.15 6.19 -6.61
C SER A 103 -3.76 5.89 -7.18
N GLU A 104 -2.76 5.81 -6.29
CA GLU A 104 -1.38 5.49 -6.64
C GLU A 104 -1.27 4.07 -7.20
N TYR A 105 -1.82 3.10 -6.48
CA TYR A 105 -1.87 1.71 -6.95
C TYR A 105 -2.65 1.56 -8.26
N GLN A 106 -3.75 2.31 -8.43
CA GLN A 106 -4.53 2.28 -9.68
C GLN A 106 -3.73 2.74 -10.91
N THR A 107 -2.67 3.53 -10.70
CA THR A 107 -1.79 4.04 -11.75
C THR A 107 -0.70 3.02 -12.10
N GLN A 108 -0.09 2.38 -11.11
CA GLN A 108 0.99 1.42 -11.32
C GLN A 108 0.52 0.00 -11.65
N ARG A 109 -0.60 -0.44 -11.06
CA ARG A 109 -1.27 -1.73 -11.28
C ARG A 109 -0.35 -2.95 -11.18
N MET A 110 0.49 -3.01 -10.15
CA MET A 110 1.25 -4.22 -9.86
C MET A 110 0.31 -5.31 -9.33
N PRO A 111 0.07 -6.43 -10.03
CA PRO A 111 -0.89 -7.43 -9.58
C PRO A 111 -0.43 -8.14 -8.32
N LEU A 112 -1.30 -8.18 -7.31
CA LEU A 112 -1.13 -8.98 -6.10
C LEU A 112 -1.79 -10.35 -6.30
N THR A 113 -1.02 -11.42 -6.09
CA THR A 113 -1.43 -12.82 -6.27
C THR A 113 -1.34 -13.59 -4.94
N ASP A 114 -1.99 -14.75 -4.88
CA ASP A 114 -1.95 -15.67 -3.72
C ASP A 114 -2.33 -15.06 -2.35
N CYS A 115 -3.14 -13.99 -2.35
CA CYS A 115 -3.60 -13.38 -1.11
C CYS A 115 -4.83 -14.12 -0.55
N PRO A 116 -4.74 -14.78 0.61
CA PRO A 116 -5.87 -15.46 1.25
C PRO A 116 -6.74 -14.48 2.05
N LEU A 117 -6.31 -13.23 2.19
CA LEU A 117 -7.02 -12.21 2.97
C LEU A 117 -8.28 -11.78 2.25
N GLN A 118 -9.35 -11.59 3.01
CA GLN A 118 -10.57 -10.97 2.52
C GLN A 118 -10.34 -9.47 2.36
N LEU A 119 -9.80 -9.10 1.20
CA LEU A 119 -9.50 -7.72 0.82
C LEU A 119 -10.75 -6.95 0.33
N VAL A 120 -11.82 -7.67 0.04
CA VAL A 120 -13.13 -7.12 -0.30
C VAL A 120 -14.00 -7.17 0.96
N ASP A 121 -14.40 -6.01 1.47
CA ASP A 121 -15.43 -5.95 2.49
C ASP A 121 -16.80 -6.09 1.82
N GLU A 122 -17.58 -7.10 2.23
CA GLU A 122 -19.03 -6.94 2.30
C GLU A 122 -19.29 -5.77 3.25
N GLU A 123 -19.61 -4.60 2.69
CA GLU A 123 -20.15 -3.40 3.35
C GLU A 123 -19.92 -3.30 4.87
N GLN A 124 -18.66 -3.24 5.32
CA GLN A 124 -18.36 -2.69 6.64
C GLN A 124 -18.00 -1.22 6.47
N PRO A 125 -18.69 -0.29 7.14
CA PRO A 125 -18.39 1.12 7.02
C PRO A 125 -16.97 1.36 7.54
N ASN A 126 -16.07 1.69 6.62
CA ASN A 126 -14.72 2.16 6.90
C ASN A 126 -14.75 3.20 8.03
N VAL A 127 -14.32 2.82 9.23
CA VAL A 127 -14.21 3.73 10.39
C VAL A 127 -13.01 4.68 10.24
N LEU A 128 -12.19 4.54 9.19
CA LEU A 128 -11.02 5.38 8.93
C LEU A 128 -11.13 6.29 7.69
N ILE A 129 -12.24 6.25 6.96
CA ILE A 129 -12.51 7.27 5.95
C ILE A 129 -13.47 8.26 6.61
N GLN A 130 -12.95 9.42 6.99
CA GLN A 130 -13.80 10.58 7.26
C GLN A 130 -14.77 10.69 6.08
N THR A 131 -16.03 10.37 6.31
CA THR A 131 -17.12 10.68 5.40
C THR A 131 -16.93 12.12 5.00
N GLN A 132 -16.56 12.37 3.74
CA GLN A 132 -16.65 13.68 3.16
C GLN A 132 -18.12 14.04 3.17
N VAL A 133 -18.56 14.61 4.28
CA VAL A 133 -19.77 15.40 4.36
C VAL A 133 -19.58 16.45 3.29
N LEU A 134 -20.35 16.34 2.22
CA LEU A 134 -20.37 17.29 1.12
C LEU A 134 -20.35 18.69 1.75
N PRO A 135 -19.30 19.51 1.52
CA PRO A 135 -19.17 20.81 2.16
C PRO A 135 -20.49 21.56 2.02
N GLU A 136 -21.03 22.12 3.11
CA GLU A 136 -22.38 22.71 3.13
C GLU A 136 -22.60 23.73 1.98
N ARG A 137 -21.52 24.39 1.54
CA ARG A 137 -21.50 25.25 0.36
C ARG A 137 -21.97 24.55 -0.92
N LEU A 138 -21.50 23.34 -1.19
CA LEU A 138 -21.88 22.58 -2.37
C LEU A 138 -23.34 22.08 -2.29
N VAL A 139 -23.83 21.75 -1.09
CA VAL A 139 -25.23 21.40 -0.87
C VAL A 139 -26.14 22.58 -1.18
N ARG A 140 -25.80 23.78 -0.72
CA ARG A 140 -26.57 25.01 -1.03
C ARG A 140 -26.57 25.35 -2.52
N ILE A 141 -25.42 25.20 -3.18
CA ILE A 141 -25.31 25.43 -4.63
C ILE A 141 -26.20 24.43 -5.38
N TYR A 142 -26.16 23.15 -5.03
CA TYR A 142 -27.00 22.12 -5.64
C TYR A 142 -28.50 22.39 -5.43
N GLN A 143 -28.90 22.79 -4.22
CA GLN A 143 -30.31 23.13 -3.91
C GLN A 143 -30.80 24.39 -4.65
N ALA A 144 -29.90 25.32 -4.96
CA ALA A 144 -30.21 26.52 -5.75
C ALA A 144 -30.29 26.26 -7.26
N MET A 145 -29.85 25.09 -7.75
CA MET A 145 -29.90 24.78 -9.18
C MET A 145 -31.33 24.49 -9.67
N PRO A 146 -31.69 24.94 -10.89
CA PRO A 146 -32.94 24.55 -11.53
C PRO A 146 -33.07 23.02 -11.67
N ARG A 147 -34.31 22.52 -11.58
CA ARG A 147 -34.61 21.07 -11.53
C ARG A 147 -34.02 20.25 -12.69
N PHE A 148 -33.78 20.85 -13.86
CA PHE A 148 -33.17 20.16 -15.00
C PHE A 148 -31.68 19.87 -14.78
N MET A 149 -30.94 20.78 -14.15
CA MET A 149 -29.53 20.63 -13.80
C MET A 149 -29.34 19.55 -12.73
N GLN A 150 -30.25 19.50 -11.74
CA GLN A 150 -30.23 18.47 -10.70
C GLN A 150 -30.45 17.06 -11.27
N LYS A 151 -31.34 16.92 -12.27
CA LYS A 151 -31.54 15.64 -12.97
C LYS A 151 -30.30 15.21 -13.76
N LEU A 152 -29.64 16.15 -14.43
CA LEU A 152 -28.37 15.90 -15.12
C LEU A 152 -27.26 15.47 -14.16
N ALA A 153 -27.10 16.18 -13.04
CA ALA A 153 -26.12 15.85 -12.02
C ALA A 153 -26.36 14.45 -11.39
N LYS A 154 -27.63 14.09 -11.13
CA LYS A 154 -27.99 12.74 -10.67
C LYS A 154 -27.67 11.65 -11.69
N LYS A 155 -27.91 11.93 -12.97
CA LYS A 155 -27.62 11.00 -14.07
C LYS A 155 -26.12 10.78 -14.29
N ILE A 156 -25.32 11.85 -14.13
CA ILE A 156 -23.85 11.78 -14.19
C ILE A 156 -23.28 11.04 -12.96
N ALA A 157 -23.90 11.19 -11.80
CA ALA A 157 -23.46 10.56 -10.55
C ALA A 157 -23.87 9.07 -10.42
N GLY A 158 -24.39 8.44 -11.47
CA GLY A 158 -24.64 7.00 -11.51
C GLY A 158 -25.72 6.48 -10.57
N LYS A 159 -26.63 7.34 -10.09
CA LYS A 159 -27.79 6.94 -9.27
C LYS A 159 -29.07 6.97 -10.13
N GLU A 160 -29.22 5.97 -11.00
CA GLU A 160 -30.52 5.53 -11.52
C GLU A 160 -30.84 4.14 -10.96
#